data_AF-A0A5S9R3T7-F1
#
_entry.id   AF-A0A5S9R3T7-F1
#
_cell.length_a   1.000
_cell.length_b   1.000
_cell.length_c   1.000
_cell.angle_alpha   90.00
_cell.angle_beta   90.00
_cell.angle_gamma   90.00
#
_symmetry.space_group_name_H-M   'P 1'
#
loop_
_entity.id
_entity.type
_entity.pdbx_description
1 polymer ?
#
loop_
_entity_poly.entity_id
_entity_poly.type
_entity_poly.pdbx_seq_one_letter_code
_entity_poly.pdbx_strand_id
1 'polypeptide(L)'
;MADALADIFLAQFGLLDVEVWVELFAGGAGAGLHLLDRGVVDEVWLTEKNRELAAFWRTVVDNGVELAGRVRACQPDMSTWHTAREVVASSEAGAAITDLELAFAALIINRCSPNLFGGSLAVYGREEADPIVGGRRSWPPLVGSVLLFDVLLHD
;
A
#
# COMPACT_ATOMS: atom_id res chain seq x y z
N MET A 1 7.73 0.26 -13.62
CA MET A 1 7.14 1.54 -14.10
C MET A 1 7.41 2.65 -13.10
N ALA A 2 7.20 2.45 -11.79
CA ALA A 2 7.59 3.41 -10.76
C ALA A 2 9.11 3.75 -10.79
N ASP A 3 9.97 2.73 -10.91
CA ASP A 3 11.43 2.97 -11.00
C ASP A 3 11.81 3.83 -12.22
N ALA A 4 11.17 3.60 -13.37
CA ALA A 4 11.44 4.37 -14.58
C ALA A 4 11.05 5.86 -14.42
N LEU A 5 9.99 6.16 -13.65
CA LEU A 5 9.61 7.54 -13.33
C LEU A 5 10.62 8.17 -12.37
N ALA A 6 11.06 7.44 -11.34
CA ALA A 6 12.10 7.89 -10.43
C ALA A 6 13.42 8.16 -11.17
N ASP A 7 13.81 7.29 -12.10
CA ASP A 7 15.01 7.46 -12.92
C ASP A 7 14.89 8.65 -13.88
N ILE A 8 13.71 8.92 -14.45
CA ILE A 8 13.48 10.14 -15.26
C ILE A 8 13.64 11.39 -14.40
N PHE A 9 13.13 11.38 -13.17
CA PHE A 9 13.30 12.50 -12.25
C PHE A 9 14.77 12.73 -11.90
N LEU A 10 15.49 11.65 -11.57
CA LEU A 10 16.93 11.67 -11.32
C LEU A 10 17.76 12.19 -12.51
N ALA A 11 17.28 11.98 -13.73
CA ALA A 11 17.94 12.46 -14.93
C ALA A 11 17.70 13.96 -15.20
N GLN A 12 16.80 14.63 -14.46
CA GLN A 12 16.59 16.07 -14.60
C GLN A 12 17.70 16.85 -13.90
N PHE A 13 18.19 17.91 -14.56
CA PHE A 13 19.20 18.78 -14.00
C PHE A 13 18.55 19.76 -13.01
N GLY A 14 18.91 19.65 -11.73
CA GLY A 14 18.55 20.58 -10.68
C GLY A 14 19.75 21.40 -10.21
N LEU A 15 19.53 22.65 -9.82
CA LEU A 15 20.55 23.49 -9.17
C LEU A 15 20.59 23.30 -7.65
N LEU A 16 19.57 22.63 -7.09
CA LEU A 16 19.37 22.41 -5.66
C LEU A 16 19.06 20.93 -5.44
N ASP A 17 19.50 20.43 -4.29
CA ASP A 17 19.12 19.10 -3.82
C ASP A 17 17.62 19.08 -3.48
N VAL A 18 16.98 17.95 -3.73
CA VAL A 18 15.55 17.75 -3.44
C VAL A 18 15.44 16.95 -2.15
N GLU A 19 15.06 17.62 -1.07
CA GLU A 19 14.95 16.99 0.25
C GLU A 19 13.60 16.26 0.43
N VAL A 20 12.53 16.79 -0.17
CA VAL A 20 11.16 16.30 0.02
C VAL A 20 10.49 15.96 -1.32
N TRP A 21 9.98 14.74 -1.44
CA TRP A 21 9.15 14.29 -2.56
C TRP A 21 7.68 14.21 -2.16
N VAL A 22 6.79 14.87 -2.91
CA VAL A 22 5.35 14.86 -2.62
C VAL A 22 4.60 14.07 -3.70
N GLU A 23 3.91 12.99 -3.31
CA GLU A 23 3.00 12.26 -4.19
C GLU A 23 1.54 12.65 -3.94
N LEU A 24 0.99 13.47 -4.83
CA LEU A 24 -0.38 13.95 -4.73
C LEU A 24 -1.45 12.86 -4.95
N PHE A 25 -1.06 11.75 -5.57
CA PHE A 25 -1.90 10.58 -5.84
C PHE A 25 -1.10 9.34 -5.49
N ALA A 26 -0.81 9.20 -4.19
CA ALA A 26 0.15 8.21 -3.70
C ALA A 26 -0.13 6.81 -4.24
N GLY A 27 -1.38 6.32 -4.16
CA GLY A 27 -1.69 4.96 -4.58
C GLY A 27 -0.75 3.94 -3.93
N GLY A 28 0.22 3.42 -4.70
CA GLY A 28 1.26 2.51 -4.22
C GLY A 28 2.58 3.15 -3.75
N ALA A 29 2.72 4.48 -3.82
CA ALA A 29 3.88 5.28 -3.41
C ALA A 29 5.23 4.86 -4.03
N GLY A 30 5.18 4.20 -5.20
CA GLY A 30 6.34 3.46 -5.71
C GLY A 30 7.51 4.35 -6.12
N ALA A 31 7.26 5.55 -6.62
CA ALA A 31 8.34 6.45 -7.05
C ALA A 31 9.02 7.10 -5.83
N GLY A 32 8.22 7.66 -4.91
CA GLY A 32 8.70 8.25 -3.67
C GLY A 32 9.47 7.26 -2.82
N LEU A 33 8.93 6.06 -2.59
CA LEU A 33 9.64 5.02 -1.82
C LEU A 33 10.94 4.59 -2.50
N HIS A 34 10.99 4.54 -3.83
CA HIS A 34 12.23 4.24 -4.57
C HIS A 34 13.28 5.34 -4.39
N LEU A 35 12.87 6.61 -4.45
CA LEU A 35 13.76 7.75 -4.23
C LEU A 35 14.29 7.77 -2.78
N LEU A 36 13.42 7.48 -1.81
CA LEU A 36 13.76 7.39 -0.39
C LEU A 36 14.75 6.25 -0.11
N ASP A 37 14.50 5.05 -0.63
CA ASP A 37 15.38 3.88 -0.45
C ASP A 37 16.79 4.10 -1.04
N ARG A 38 16.89 4.91 -2.10
CA ARG A 38 18.17 5.29 -2.71
C ARG A 38 18.85 6.49 -2.04
N GLY A 39 18.25 7.07 -1.01
CA GLY A 39 18.75 8.27 -0.33
C GLY A 39 18.82 9.50 -1.24
N VAL A 40 17.94 9.55 -2.25
CA VAL A 40 17.85 10.70 -3.18
C VAL A 40 17.05 11.84 -2.55
N VAL A 41 16.07 11.49 -1.73
CA VAL A 41 15.25 12.41 -0.93
C VAL A 41 15.29 11.95 0.51
N ASP A 42 15.17 12.89 1.45
CA ASP A 42 15.15 12.62 2.88
C ASP A 42 13.74 12.26 3.37
N GLU A 43 12.71 12.81 2.71
CA GLU A 43 11.32 12.62 3.07
C GLU A 43 10.41 12.36 1.87
N VAL A 44 9.39 11.51 2.10
CA VAL A 44 8.29 11.31 1.16
C VAL A 44 6.99 11.70 1.83
N TRP A 45 6.26 12.60 1.18
CA TRP A 45 4.97 13.10 1.63
C TRP A 45 3.89 12.50 0.73
N LEU A 46 3.02 11.69 1.32
CA LEU A 46 1.94 11.04 0.60
C LEU A 46 0.64 11.78 0.82
N THR A 47 -0.12 12.01 -0.25
CA THR A 47 -1.52 12.42 -0.15
C THR A 47 -2.40 11.43 -0.90
N GLU A 48 -3.50 11.04 -0.29
CA GLU A 48 -4.42 10.06 -0.86
C GLU A 48 -5.86 10.43 -0.52
N LYS A 49 -6.73 10.42 -1.54
CA LYS A 49 -8.16 10.73 -1.36
C LYS A 49 -8.95 9.49 -0.99
N ASN A 50 -8.53 8.31 -1.47
CA ASN A 50 -9.19 7.06 -1.14
C ASN A 50 -8.96 6.74 0.34
N ARG A 51 -10.07 6.66 1.10
CA ARG A 51 -10.05 6.48 2.56
C ARG A 51 -9.31 5.20 2.98
N GLU A 52 -9.51 4.13 2.23
CA GLU A 52 -8.94 2.81 2.50
C GLU A 52 -7.40 2.83 2.33
N LEU A 53 -6.92 3.43 1.25
CA LEU A 53 -5.49 3.58 0.98
C LEU A 53 -4.83 4.60 1.92
N ALA A 54 -5.51 5.69 2.28
CA ALA A 54 -5.03 6.62 3.30
C ALA A 54 -4.89 5.92 4.67
N ALA A 55 -5.89 5.12 5.08
CA ALA A 55 -5.82 4.30 6.29
C ALA A 55 -4.70 3.26 6.23
N PHE A 56 -4.47 2.65 5.05
CA PHE A 56 -3.33 1.77 4.82
C PHE A 56 -2.01 2.48 5.07
N TRP A 57 -1.77 3.65 4.45
CA TRP A 57 -0.52 4.38 4.63
C TRP A 57 -0.33 4.89 6.07
N ARG A 58 -1.37 5.41 6.73
CA ARG A 58 -1.32 5.74 8.18
C ARG A 58 -0.89 4.52 9.00
N THR A 59 -1.53 3.38 8.75
CA THR A 59 -1.21 2.15 9.48
C THR A 59 0.20 1.66 9.19
N VAL A 60 0.71 1.79 7.97
CA VAL A 60 2.09 1.42 7.63
C VAL A 60 3.09 2.25 8.42
N VAL A 61 2.86 3.56 8.54
CA VAL A 61 3.74 4.50 9.26
C VAL A 61 3.62 4.32 10.78
N ASP A 62 2.41 4.34 11.31
CA ASP A 62 2.16 4.44 12.75
C ASP A 62 2.08 3.06 13.43
N ASN A 63 1.58 2.04 12.73
CA ASN A 63 1.24 0.72 13.29
C ASN A 63 1.77 -0.45 12.42
N GLY A 64 2.86 -0.24 11.67
CA GLY A 64 3.34 -1.18 10.65
C GLY A 64 3.71 -2.56 11.19
N VAL A 65 4.18 -2.64 12.44
CA VAL A 65 4.53 -3.92 13.09
C VAL A 65 3.30 -4.80 13.30
N GLU A 66 2.18 -4.22 13.74
CA GLU A 66 0.95 -4.95 13.96
C GLU A 66 0.31 -5.39 12.64
N LEU A 67 0.27 -4.48 11.64
CA LEU A 67 -0.19 -4.80 10.30
C LEU A 67 0.64 -5.95 9.69
N ALA A 68 1.97 -5.89 9.78
CA ALA A 68 2.85 -6.96 9.32
C ALA A 68 2.64 -8.28 10.11
N GLY A 69 2.24 -8.20 11.37
CA GLY A 69 1.80 -9.35 12.16
C GLY A 69 0.56 -10.00 11.58
N ARG A 70 -0.51 -9.22 11.33
CA ARG A 70 -1.75 -9.70 10.71
C ARG A 70 -1.52 -10.31 9.34
N VAL A 71 -0.72 -9.66 8.50
CA VAL A 71 -0.37 -10.17 7.16
C VAL A 71 0.34 -11.51 7.24
N ARG A 72 1.32 -11.68 8.15
CA ARG A 72 2.04 -12.95 8.32
C ARG A 72 1.17 -14.08 8.85
N ALA A 73 0.16 -13.77 9.66
CA ALA A 73 -0.77 -14.75 10.21
C ALA A 73 -1.92 -15.10 9.26
N CYS A 74 -2.17 -14.27 8.25
CA CYS A 74 -3.27 -14.46 7.31
C CYS A 74 -2.94 -15.55 6.27
N GLN A 75 -3.85 -16.51 6.12
CA GLN A 75 -3.92 -17.40 4.96
C GLN A 75 -5.10 -16.94 4.10
N PRO A 76 -4.86 -16.13 3.04
CA PRO A 76 -5.95 -15.53 2.30
C PRO A 76 -6.72 -16.59 1.51
N ASP A 77 -8.03 -16.59 1.70
CA ASP A 77 -9.00 -17.37 0.93
C ASP A 77 -10.17 -16.48 0.47
N MET A 78 -11.14 -17.08 -0.23
CA MET A 78 -12.32 -16.33 -0.69
C MET A 78 -13.15 -15.77 0.46
N SER A 79 -13.21 -16.46 1.61
CA SER A 79 -13.92 -15.96 2.79
C SER A 79 -13.27 -14.69 3.35
N THR A 80 -11.94 -14.69 3.44
CA THR A 80 -11.13 -13.54 3.85
C THR A 80 -11.33 -12.37 2.89
N TRP A 81 -11.36 -12.63 1.58
CA TRP A 81 -11.63 -11.59 0.59
C TRP A 81 -13.05 -11.01 0.71
N HIS A 82 -14.08 -11.86 0.88
CA HIS A 82 -15.45 -11.38 1.09
C HIS A 82 -15.58 -10.54 2.37
N THR A 83 -14.96 -10.98 3.47
CA THR A 83 -14.92 -10.23 4.73
C THR A 83 -14.26 -8.86 4.53
N ALA A 84 -13.12 -8.81 3.84
CA ALA A 84 -12.45 -7.56 3.52
C ALA A 84 -13.33 -6.63 2.67
N ARG A 85 -14.12 -7.17 1.75
CA ARG A 85 -15.06 -6.36 0.94
C ARG A 85 -16.14 -5.75 1.79
N GLU A 86 -16.67 -6.48 2.75
CA GLU A 86 -17.70 -6.01 3.66
C GLU A 86 -17.18 -4.89 4.56
N VAL A 87 -15.94 -5.01 5.04
CA VAL A 87 -15.26 -3.95 5.81
C VAL A 87 -15.12 -2.69 4.96
N VAL A 88 -14.62 -2.79 3.72
CA VAL A 88 -14.49 -1.64 2.82
C VAL A 88 -15.86 -1.03 2.50
N ALA A 89 -16.86 -1.83 2.15
CA ALA A 89 -18.21 -1.32 1.86
C ALA A 89 -18.85 -0.63 3.08
N SER A 90 -18.59 -1.14 4.29
CA SER A 90 -19.05 -0.53 5.53
C SER A 90 -18.35 0.82 5.79
N SER A 91 -17.05 0.92 5.47
CA SER A 91 -16.28 2.17 5.50
C SER A 91 -16.91 3.22 4.58
N GLU A 92 -17.20 2.85 3.33
CA GLU A 92 -17.85 3.71 2.34
C GLU A 92 -19.26 4.15 2.79
N ALA A 93 -19.97 3.29 3.51
CA ALA A 93 -21.27 3.60 4.11
C ALA A 93 -21.19 4.47 5.39
N GLY A 94 -19.98 4.87 5.81
CA GLY A 94 -19.76 5.77 6.96
C GLY A 94 -19.61 5.05 8.30
N ALA A 95 -19.39 3.73 8.32
CA ALA A 95 -19.12 3.02 9.56
C ALA A 95 -17.77 3.44 10.16
N ALA A 96 -17.75 3.57 11.48
CA ALA A 96 -16.52 3.81 12.23
C ALA A 96 -15.68 2.53 12.28
N ILE A 97 -14.72 2.41 11.37
CA ILE A 97 -13.77 1.29 11.28
C ILE A 97 -12.38 1.81 11.65
N THR A 98 -11.64 1.00 12.41
CA THR A 98 -10.26 1.33 12.80
C THR A 98 -9.33 1.35 11.60
N ASP A 99 -8.32 2.22 11.60
CA ASP A 99 -7.36 2.30 10.49
C ASP A 99 -6.66 0.96 10.24
N LEU A 100 -6.27 0.22 11.29
CA LEU A 100 -5.64 -1.09 11.15
C LEU A 100 -6.54 -2.11 10.45
N GLU A 101 -7.82 -2.16 10.81
CA GLU A 101 -8.78 -3.08 10.20
C GLU A 101 -9.05 -2.70 8.74
N LEU A 102 -9.23 -1.41 8.47
CA LEU A 102 -9.44 -0.90 7.12
C LEU A 102 -8.21 -1.09 6.24
N ALA A 103 -7.01 -0.82 6.76
CA ALA A 103 -5.73 -1.03 6.09
C ALA A 103 -5.53 -2.50 5.69
N PHE A 104 -5.82 -3.41 6.61
CA PHE A 104 -5.73 -4.84 6.34
C PHE A 104 -6.74 -5.27 5.28
N ALA A 105 -8.00 -4.81 5.39
CA ALA A 105 -9.03 -5.09 4.38
C ALA A 105 -8.63 -4.52 3.00
N ALA A 106 -8.16 -3.28 2.94
CA ALA A 106 -7.68 -2.63 1.73
C ALA A 106 -6.57 -3.44 1.05
N LEU A 107 -5.62 -3.94 1.86
CA LEU A 107 -4.52 -4.78 1.38
C LEU A 107 -5.01 -6.12 0.83
N ILE A 108 -5.95 -6.79 1.51
CA ILE A 108 -6.56 -8.04 1.03
C ILE A 108 -7.31 -7.80 -0.29
N ILE A 109 -8.12 -6.76 -0.40
CA ILE A 109 -8.82 -6.44 -1.64
C ILE A 109 -7.82 -6.16 -2.76
N ASN A 110 -6.78 -5.38 -2.50
CA ASN A 110 -5.80 -5.06 -3.51
C ASN A 110 -5.00 -6.31 -3.95
N ARG A 111 -4.51 -7.12 -3.02
CA ARG A 111 -3.63 -8.26 -3.36
C ARG A 111 -4.37 -9.53 -3.74
N CYS A 112 -5.64 -9.66 -3.36
CA CYS A 112 -6.43 -10.87 -3.56
C CYS A 112 -7.63 -10.70 -4.49
N SER A 113 -7.76 -9.56 -5.18
CA SER A 113 -8.82 -9.42 -6.19
C SER A 113 -8.50 -10.24 -7.46
N PRO A 114 -9.46 -11.04 -7.98
CA PRO A 114 -9.26 -11.95 -9.11
C PRO A 114 -8.79 -11.30 -10.42
N ASN A 115 -8.88 -9.98 -10.52
CA ASN A 115 -8.69 -9.20 -11.73
C ASN A 115 -7.63 -8.09 -11.62
N LEU A 116 -6.98 -7.92 -10.45
CA LEU A 116 -5.98 -6.84 -10.29
C LEU A 116 -4.66 -7.14 -11.04
N PHE A 117 -4.45 -8.39 -11.44
CA PHE A 117 -3.46 -8.81 -12.41
C PHE A 117 -4.15 -9.81 -13.32
N GLY A 118 -4.08 -9.64 -14.64
CA GLY A 118 -4.66 -10.58 -15.61
C GLY A 118 -4.18 -12.02 -15.41
N GLY A 119 -4.83 -12.76 -14.51
CA GLY A 119 -4.65 -14.19 -14.30
C GLY A 119 -3.77 -14.67 -13.14
N SER A 120 -3.36 -13.86 -12.15
CA SER A 120 -2.48 -14.37 -11.06
C SER A 120 -3.16 -14.73 -9.73
N LEU A 121 -4.47 -14.50 -9.58
CA LEU A 121 -5.24 -15.09 -8.47
C LEU A 121 -6.60 -15.62 -8.96
N ALA A 122 -6.56 -16.44 -9.99
CA ALA A 122 -7.63 -17.41 -10.20
C ALA A 122 -7.44 -18.55 -9.19
N VAL A 123 -7.80 -18.33 -7.92
CA VAL A 123 -8.31 -19.44 -7.10
C VAL A 123 -9.74 -19.68 -7.56
N TYR A 124 -9.86 -20.17 -8.79
CA TYR A 124 -11.06 -20.83 -9.25
C TYR A 124 -11.10 -22.17 -8.53
N GLY A 125 -12.22 -22.48 -7.89
CA GLY A 125 -12.43 -23.76 -7.22
C GLY A 125 -12.04 -24.92 -8.13
N ARG A 126 -10.96 -25.61 -7.75
CA ARG A 126 -10.81 -27.04 -7.97
C ARG A 126 -10.37 -27.64 -6.65
N GLU A 127 -11.12 -28.66 -6.24
CA GLU A 127 -10.71 -29.62 -5.23
C GLU A 127 -9.29 -30.10 -5.60
N GLU A 128 -8.36 -30.01 -4.65
CA GLU A 128 -6.90 -30.22 -4.77
C GLU A 128 -6.09 -29.07 -5.41
N ALA A 129 -5.45 -28.26 -4.56
CA ALA A 129 -4.29 -27.47 -4.96
C ALA A 129 -3.32 -27.28 -3.77
N ASP A 130 -2.06 -27.60 -4.04
CA ASP A 130 -0.91 -27.60 -3.11
C ASP A 130 -0.63 -26.24 -2.44
N PRO A 131 0.03 -26.25 -1.27
CA PRO A 131 0.37 -25.03 -0.54
C PRO A 131 1.32 -24.13 -1.35
N ILE A 132 0.97 -22.84 -1.43
CA ILE A 132 1.84 -21.80 -1.98
C ILE A 132 3.04 -21.65 -1.03
N VAL A 133 4.18 -22.24 -1.43
CA VAL A 133 5.46 -22.10 -0.74
C VAL A 133 5.98 -20.68 -0.96
N GLY A 134 6.15 -19.96 0.14
CA GLY A 134 6.48 -18.54 0.17
C GLY A 134 7.88 -18.19 -0.30
N GLY A 135 7.98 -17.14 -1.12
CA GLY A 135 9.15 -16.30 -1.21
C GLY A 135 9.00 -15.13 -0.25
N ARG A 136 9.64 -15.21 0.93
CA ARG A 136 9.76 -14.06 1.84
C ARG A 136 10.58 -12.97 1.16
N ARG A 137 9.93 -11.91 0.68
CA ARG A 137 10.59 -10.61 0.62
C ARG A 137 10.35 -9.96 1.98
N SER A 138 11.38 -10.01 2.84
CA SER A 138 11.49 -9.04 3.91
C SER A 138 11.55 -7.66 3.27
N TRP A 139 10.66 -6.77 3.66
CA TRP A 139 10.82 -5.35 3.36
C TRP A 139 12.17 -4.89 3.92
N PRO A 140 13.03 -4.22 3.13
CA PRO A 140 14.19 -3.57 3.71
C PRO A 140 13.71 -2.55 4.76
N PRO A 141 14.48 -2.31 5.83
CA PRO A 141 14.22 -1.16 6.68
C PRO A 141 14.36 0.09 5.81
N LEU A 142 13.27 0.82 5.61
CA LEU A 142 13.32 2.14 4.97
C LEU A 142 14.20 3.04 5.85
N VAL A 143 15.32 3.50 5.30
CA VAL A 143 16.17 4.52 5.93
C VAL A 143 15.68 5.85 5.38
N GLY A 144 14.79 6.52 6.11
CA GLY A 144 14.13 7.76 5.69
C GLY A 144 12.72 7.87 6.29
N SER A 145 12.16 9.07 6.36
CA SER A 145 10.82 9.30 6.94
C SER A 145 9.73 9.38 5.87
N VAL A 146 8.60 8.73 6.14
CA VAL A 146 7.35 8.87 5.37
C VAL A 146 6.37 9.68 6.20
N LEU A 147 5.87 10.79 5.65
CA LEU A 147 4.84 11.62 6.27
C LEU A 147 3.56 11.55 5.44
N LEU A 148 2.41 11.51 6.11
CA LEU A 148 1.11 11.53 5.45
C LEU A 148 0.42 12.88 5.66
N PHE A 149 -0.08 13.45 4.56
CA PHE A 149 -0.87 14.67 4.57
C PHE A 149 -2.23 14.40 3.94
N ASP A 150 -3.29 14.46 4.74
CA ASP A 150 -4.65 14.42 4.25
C ASP A 150 -5.02 15.80 3.70
N VAL A 151 -4.92 15.99 2.38
CA VAL A 151 -5.50 17.16 1.71
C VAL A 151 -6.99 16.90 1.57
N LEU A 152 -7.74 17.21 2.63
CA LEU A 152 -9.19 17.38 2.54
C LEU A 152 -9.44 18.63 1.67
N LEU A 153 -9.65 18.42 0.37
CA LEU A 153 -10.32 19.42 -0.47
C LEU A 153 -11.79 19.48 -0.03
N HIS A 154 -12.03 20.19 1.06
CA HIS A 154 -13.33 20.78 1.39
C HIS A 154 -13.21 22.28 1.15
N ASP A 155 -13.45 22.68 -0.10
CA ASP A 155 -14.58 23.52 -0.51
C ASP A 155 -14.67 23.55 -2.05
#